data_AF-A0A832Q8A8-F1
#
_entry.id   AF-A0A832Q8A8-F1
#
_cell.length_a   1.000
_cell.length_b   1.000
_cell.length_c   1.000
_cell.angle_alpha   90.00
_cell.angle_beta   90.00
_cell.angle_gamma   90.00
#
_symmetry.space_group_name_H-M   'P 1'
#
loop_
_entity.id
_entity.type
_entity.pdbx_description
1 polymer ?
#
loop_
_entity_poly.entity_id
_entity_poly.type
_entity_poly.pdbx_seq_one_letter_code
_entity_poly.pdbx_strand_id
1 'polypeptide(L)'
;MEPADAMIGCRLRVADFPLSPCKEFVMKLKVALAVSALVSLYSAGAVAAGDAERGKALYATCGACHGQNGEGLEALNAPALAGQEEWYVVRQLKNFKEGIRGSNPKDIYGMQMAPMAQILPTDQAIEDVAAYIRAMGE
;
A
#
# COMPACT_ATOMS: atom_id res chain seq x y z
N MET A 1 -53.96 -32.16 72.53
CA MET A 1 -53.54 -30.81 72.13
C MET A 1 -52.03 -30.84 71.99
N GLU A 2 -51.58 -30.83 70.73
CA GLU A 2 -50.24 -30.49 70.22
C GLU A 2 -49.00 -31.38 70.52
N PRO A 3 -48.01 -31.37 69.59
CA PRO A 3 -47.26 -32.55 69.18
C PRO A 3 -45.73 -32.38 69.32
N ALA A 4 -45.01 -33.33 68.73
CA ALA A 4 -43.61 -33.69 68.93
C ALA A 4 -42.60 -33.05 67.95
N ASP A 5 -41.32 -33.24 68.32
CA ASP A 5 -40.17 -33.64 67.47
C ASP A 5 -39.21 -32.62 66.77
N ALA A 6 -37.92 -32.98 66.95
CA ALA A 6 -36.80 -32.99 65.99
C ALA A 6 -35.96 -31.70 65.75
N MET A 7 -34.64 -31.72 65.50
CA MET A 7 -33.52 -32.68 65.57
C MET A 7 -32.22 -31.89 65.20
N ILE A 8 -31.08 -32.21 65.83
CA ILE A 8 -29.75 -32.51 65.26
C ILE A 8 -29.11 -31.58 64.20
N GLY A 9 -28.00 -30.94 64.63
CA GLY A 9 -26.64 -31.08 64.06
C GLY A 9 -26.40 -30.87 62.56
N CYS A 10 -25.78 -29.73 62.20
CA CYS A 10 -25.04 -29.60 60.95
C CYS A 10 -23.66 -28.94 61.17
N ARG A 11 -22.63 -29.74 60.88
CA ARG A 11 -21.20 -29.46 60.95
C ARG A 11 -20.83 -28.68 59.68
N LEU A 12 -20.66 -27.36 59.75
CA LEU A 12 -20.26 -26.55 58.59
C LEU A 12 -18.74 -26.63 58.37
N ARG A 13 -18.39 -27.12 57.17
CA ARG A 13 -17.04 -27.34 56.65
C ARG A 13 -16.41 -26.02 56.22
N VAL A 14 -15.11 -25.92 56.43
CA VAL A 14 -14.20 -24.94 55.81
C VAL A 14 -14.08 -25.23 54.30
N ALA A 15 -14.97 -24.70 53.47
CA ALA A 15 -14.85 -24.84 52.01
C ALA A 15 -15.59 -23.74 51.23
N ASP A 16 -15.29 -22.47 51.51
CA ASP A 16 -15.77 -21.34 50.69
C ASP A 16 -14.65 -20.31 50.44
N PHE A 17 -13.56 -20.77 49.80
CA PHE A 17 -12.55 -19.88 49.21
C PHE A 17 -12.82 -19.83 47.69
N PRO A 18 -13.39 -18.74 47.13
CA PRO A 18 -13.69 -18.66 45.71
C PRO A 18 -12.38 -18.50 44.91
N LEU A 19 -11.95 -19.59 44.25
CA LEU A 19 -10.83 -19.63 43.32
C LEU A 19 -11.22 -19.02 41.96
N SER A 20 -11.40 -17.70 41.85
CA SER A 20 -11.73 -17.07 40.55
C SER A 20 -11.03 -15.75 40.19
N PRO A 21 -9.71 -15.55 40.42
CA PRO A 21 -8.95 -14.54 39.67
C PRO A 21 -8.13 -15.13 38.51
N CYS A 22 -7.98 -16.46 38.39
CA CYS A 22 -7.06 -17.05 37.40
C CYS A 22 -7.59 -17.06 35.96
N LYS A 23 -8.92 -17.10 35.75
CA LYS A 23 -9.50 -17.26 34.40
C LYS A 23 -9.52 -15.95 33.59
N GLU A 24 -9.72 -14.81 34.25
CA GLU A 24 -9.76 -13.50 33.61
C GLU A 24 -8.38 -13.01 33.16
N PHE A 25 -7.35 -13.29 33.94
CA PHE A 25 -5.98 -12.86 33.63
C PHE A 25 -5.41 -13.58 32.39
N VAL A 26 -5.71 -14.87 32.24
CA VAL A 26 -5.29 -15.68 31.09
C VAL A 26 -6.02 -15.27 29.81
N MET A 27 -7.27 -14.80 29.90
CA MET A 27 -8.04 -14.34 28.74
C MET A 27 -7.56 -12.97 28.24
N LYS A 28 -7.28 -12.03 29.15
CA LYS A 28 -6.74 -10.70 28.81
C LYS A 28 -5.35 -10.79 28.18
N LEU A 29 -4.51 -11.73 28.64
CA LEU A 29 -3.18 -11.96 28.07
C LEU A 29 -3.22 -12.55 26.65
N LYS A 30 -4.13 -13.49 26.37
CA LYS A 30 -4.31 -14.07 25.03
C LYS A 30 -4.88 -13.07 24.03
N VAL A 31 -5.82 -12.21 24.46
CA VAL A 31 -6.38 -11.14 23.61
C VAL A 31 -5.33 -10.09 23.30
N ALA A 32 -4.53 -9.66 24.27
CA ALA A 32 -3.46 -8.68 24.05
C ALA A 32 -2.39 -9.19 23.06
N LEU A 33 -2.02 -10.48 23.13
CA LEU A 33 -1.09 -11.10 22.19
C LEU A 33 -1.66 -11.24 20.76
N ALA A 34 -2.96 -11.50 20.64
CA ALA A 34 -3.62 -11.61 19.34
C ALA A 34 -3.78 -10.24 18.66
N VAL A 35 -4.06 -9.19 19.43
CA VAL A 35 -4.20 -7.81 18.91
C VAL A 35 -2.86 -7.25 18.44
N SER A 36 -1.76 -7.50 19.16
CA SER A 36 -0.43 -7.05 18.73
C SER A 36 0.07 -7.76 17.46
N ALA A 37 -0.27 -9.05 17.27
CA ALA A 37 0.02 -9.78 16.03
C ALA A 37 -0.76 -9.24 14.82
N LEU A 38 -2.00 -8.76 15.03
CA LEU A 38 -2.83 -8.16 13.98
C LEU A 38 -2.35 -6.76 13.54
N VAL A 39 -1.74 -5.98 14.43
CA VAL A 39 -1.20 -4.64 14.10
C VAL A 39 0.03 -4.73 13.18
N SER A 40 0.89 -5.73 13.34
CA SER A 40 2.09 -5.92 12.50
C SER A 40 1.80 -6.33 11.05
N LEU A 41 0.60 -6.84 10.76
CA LEU A 41 0.18 -7.22 9.41
C LEU A 41 -0.36 -6.03 8.58
N TYR A 42 -0.55 -4.86 9.19
CA TYR A 42 -1.16 -3.69 8.53
C TYR A 42 -0.17 -2.73 7.87
N SER A 43 1.14 -2.94 8.01
CA SER A 43 2.14 -2.17 7.26
C SER A 43 2.28 -2.72 5.84
N ALA A 44 1.21 -2.62 5.06
CA ALA A 44 1.33 -2.62 3.61
C ALA A 44 2.14 -1.37 3.24
N GLY A 45 3.30 -1.56 2.61
CA GLY A 45 4.21 -0.47 2.27
C GLY A 45 3.48 0.63 1.50
N ALA A 46 3.32 1.79 2.13
CA ALA A 46 2.94 3.00 1.44
C ALA A 46 4.11 3.36 0.52
N VAL A 47 3.92 3.26 -0.79
CA VAL A 47 4.82 3.94 -1.73
C VAL A 47 4.72 5.42 -1.38
N ALA A 48 5.84 6.04 -1.04
CA ALA A 48 5.83 7.46 -0.68
C ALA A 48 5.33 8.26 -1.89
N ALA A 49 4.58 9.33 -1.62
CA ALA A 49 4.16 10.25 -2.67
C ALA A 49 5.36 10.68 -3.52
N GLY A 50 5.14 10.80 -4.83
CA GLY A 50 6.20 11.18 -5.78
C GLY A 50 6.81 12.53 -5.43
N ASP A 51 8.12 12.67 -5.60
CA ASP A 51 8.85 13.92 -5.43
C ASP A 51 9.22 14.49 -6.80
N ALA A 52 8.62 15.63 -7.15
CA ALA A 52 8.83 16.29 -8.42
C ALA A 52 10.29 16.74 -8.65
N GLU A 53 11.03 17.10 -7.61
CA GLU A 53 12.44 17.51 -7.75
C GLU A 53 13.32 16.31 -8.11
N ARG A 54 13.06 15.13 -7.52
CA ARG A 54 13.73 13.88 -7.94
C ARG A 54 13.29 13.46 -9.34
N GLY A 55 12.00 13.62 -9.65
CA GLY A 55 11.41 13.32 -10.94
C GLY A 55 12.02 14.13 -12.08
N LYS A 56 12.37 15.40 -11.84
CA LYS A 56 12.98 16.29 -12.82
C LYS A 56 14.29 15.73 -13.40
N ALA A 57 15.16 15.20 -12.54
CA ALA A 57 16.43 14.62 -12.98
C ALA A 57 16.23 13.39 -13.88
N LEU A 58 15.24 12.56 -13.53
CA LEU A 58 14.87 11.36 -14.29
C LEU A 58 14.19 11.73 -15.63
N TYR A 59 13.38 12.79 -15.64
CA TYR A 59 12.66 13.26 -16.82
C TYR A 59 13.57 13.80 -17.93
N ALA A 60 14.81 14.21 -17.62
CA ALA A 60 15.74 14.75 -18.62
C ALA A 60 15.91 13.84 -19.85
N THR A 61 15.90 12.52 -19.65
CA THR A 61 15.96 11.54 -20.76
C THR A 61 14.64 11.45 -21.53
N CYS A 62 13.50 11.60 -20.84
CA CYS A 62 12.16 11.58 -21.42
C CYS A 62 11.94 12.80 -22.32
N GLY A 63 12.46 13.96 -21.92
CA GLY A 63 12.30 15.23 -22.64
C GLY A 63 12.95 15.25 -24.03
N ALA A 64 13.87 14.33 -24.34
CA ALA A 64 14.45 14.20 -25.67
C ALA A 64 13.40 13.86 -26.75
N CYS A 65 12.36 13.11 -26.37
CA CYS A 65 11.25 12.75 -27.26
C CYS A 65 9.95 13.47 -26.89
N HIS A 66 9.68 13.71 -25.60
CA HIS A 66 8.43 14.30 -25.14
C HIS A 66 8.47 15.83 -24.98
N GLY A 67 9.60 16.47 -25.32
CA GLY A 67 9.80 17.90 -25.11
C GLY A 67 10.27 18.22 -23.69
N GLN A 68 11.02 19.31 -23.53
CA GLN A 68 11.59 19.68 -22.24
C GLN A 68 10.51 20.07 -21.21
N ASN A 69 9.39 20.60 -21.69
CA ASN A 69 8.25 20.97 -20.88
C ASN A 69 7.10 19.95 -21.01
N GLY A 70 7.33 18.79 -21.63
CA GLY A 70 6.29 17.77 -21.85
C GLY A 70 5.26 18.15 -22.90
N GLU A 71 5.58 19.08 -23.81
CA GLU A 71 4.71 19.55 -24.90
C GLU A 71 4.43 18.49 -25.98
N GLY A 72 5.21 17.41 -26.02
CA GLY A 72 5.16 16.40 -27.08
C GLY A 72 5.86 16.85 -28.36
N LEU A 73 6.22 15.88 -29.21
CA LEU A 73 6.86 16.12 -30.49
C LEU A 73 6.15 15.31 -31.59
N GLU A 74 5.36 15.99 -32.40
CA GLU A 74 4.56 15.36 -33.46
C GLU A 74 5.45 14.67 -34.52
N ALA A 75 6.62 15.25 -34.83
CA ALA A 75 7.60 14.65 -35.73
C ALA A 75 8.09 13.25 -35.28
N LEU A 76 8.03 12.97 -33.98
CA LEU A 76 8.41 11.69 -33.38
C LEU A 76 7.18 10.85 -32.99
N ASN A 77 5.96 11.32 -33.24
CA ASN A 77 4.72 10.76 -32.70
C ASN A 77 4.75 10.61 -31.18
N ALA A 78 5.50 11.48 -30.50
CA ALA A 78 5.60 11.47 -29.04
C ALA A 78 4.47 12.35 -28.46
N PRO A 79 3.56 11.78 -27.66
CA PRO A 79 2.45 12.53 -27.10
C PRO A 79 2.93 13.55 -26.05
N ALA A 80 2.13 14.60 -25.87
CA ALA A 80 2.28 15.52 -24.76
C ALA A 80 2.07 14.79 -23.43
N LEU A 81 2.91 15.13 -22.45
CA LEU A 81 2.87 14.58 -21.10
C LEU A 81 2.50 15.64 -20.06
N ALA A 82 2.79 16.92 -20.31
CA ALA A 82 2.58 18.00 -19.35
C ALA A 82 1.15 18.01 -18.78
N GLY A 83 1.04 18.02 -17.45
CA GLY A 83 -0.26 18.05 -16.77
C GLY A 83 -1.03 16.75 -16.79
N GLN A 84 -0.44 15.65 -17.26
CA GLN A 84 -1.09 14.36 -17.20
C GLN A 84 -1.22 13.87 -15.75
N GLU A 85 -2.35 13.24 -15.46
CA GLU A 85 -2.64 12.70 -14.14
C GLU A 85 -1.60 11.66 -13.69
N GLU A 86 -1.06 11.80 -12.47
CA GLU A 86 -0.02 10.93 -11.92
C GLU A 86 -0.39 9.45 -12.02
N TRP A 87 -1.59 9.10 -11.56
CA TRP A 87 -2.08 7.71 -11.58
C TRP A 87 -2.08 7.11 -12.98
N TYR A 88 -2.34 7.93 -14.01
CA TYR A 88 -2.36 7.47 -15.39
C TYR A 88 -0.94 7.23 -15.88
N VAL A 89 -0.03 8.17 -15.66
CA VAL A 89 1.38 8.05 -16.05
C VAL A 89 2.03 6.83 -15.39
N VAL A 90 1.83 6.68 -14.07
CA VAL A 90 2.32 5.53 -13.30
C VAL A 90 1.81 4.22 -13.90
N ARG A 91 0.51 4.15 -14.17
CA ARG A 91 -0.09 2.95 -14.77
C ARG A 91 0.49 2.65 -16.15
N GLN A 92 0.69 3.65 -17.00
CA GLN A 92 1.27 3.43 -18.32
C GLN A 92 2.71 2.94 -18.24
N LEU A 93 3.53 3.55 -17.38
CA LEU A 93 4.93 3.15 -17.18
C LEU A 93 5.02 1.72 -16.63
N LYS A 94 4.18 1.35 -15.66
CA LYS A 94 4.08 -0.04 -15.17
C LYS A 94 3.65 -1.02 -16.26
N ASN A 95 2.65 -0.67 -17.07
CA ASN A 95 2.21 -1.49 -18.20
C ASN A 95 3.34 -1.73 -19.23
N PHE A 96 4.18 -0.71 -19.50
CA PHE A 96 5.35 -0.87 -20.36
C PHE A 96 6.42 -1.76 -19.71
N LYS A 97 6.63 -1.65 -18.40
CA LYS A 97 7.59 -2.50 -17.67
C LYS A 97 7.17 -3.96 -17.65
N GLU A 98 5.88 -4.22 -17.48
CA GLU A 98 5.27 -5.55 -17.46
C GLU A 98 5.04 -6.13 -18.86
N GLY A 99 5.26 -5.34 -19.92
CA GLY A 99 5.02 -5.76 -21.29
C GLY A 99 3.54 -5.87 -21.67
N ILE A 100 2.62 -5.36 -20.85
CA ILE A 100 1.19 -5.23 -21.20
C ILE A 100 1.03 -4.26 -22.38
N ARG A 101 1.89 -3.24 -22.45
CA ARG A 101 1.96 -2.25 -23.54
C ARG A 101 3.35 -2.30 -24.18
N GLY A 102 3.44 -2.09 -25.50
CA GLY A 102 4.70 -2.12 -26.24
C GLY A 102 5.28 -3.51 -26.56
N SER A 103 4.58 -4.60 -26.23
CA SER A 103 5.00 -5.97 -26.64
C SER A 103 4.34 -6.46 -27.93
N ASN A 104 3.26 -5.81 -28.37
CA ASN A 104 2.55 -6.20 -29.58
C ASN A 104 3.32 -5.67 -30.81
N PRO A 105 3.63 -6.51 -31.83
CA PRO A 105 4.29 -6.05 -33.06
C PRO A 105 3.55 -4.95 -33.82
N LYS A 106 2.25 -4.76 -33.57
CA LYS A 106 1.45 -3.69 -34.16
C LYS A 106 1.52 -2.36 -33.37
N ASP A 107 2.06 -2.38 -32.14
CA ASP A 107 2.23 -1.21 -31.29
C ASP A 107 3.62 -0.59 -31.52
N ILE A 108 3.83 -0.05 -32.73
CA ILE A 108 5.13 0.48 -33.17
C ILE A 108 5.68 1.54 -32.22
N TYR A 109 4.82 2.46 -31.76
CA TYR A 109 5.19 3.53 -30.85
C TYR A 109 5.35 3.05 -29.41
N GLY A 110 4.52 2.09 -28.95
CA GLY A 110 4.69 1.50 -27.63
C GLY A 110 5.97 0.67 -27.52
N MET A 111 6.41 0.01 -28.60
CA MET A 111 7.70 -0.69 -28.63
C MET A 111 8.89 0.25 -28.39
N GLN A 112 8.78 1.52 -28.78
CA GLN A 112 9.82 2.53 -28.50
C GLN A 112 9.84 2.93 -27.02
N MET A 113 8.67 2.99 -26.37
CA MET A 113 8.55 3.36 -24.96
C MET A 113 8.83 2.21 -23.98
N ALA A 114 8.66 0.96 -24.40
CA ALA A 114 8.96 -0.22 -23.58
C ALA A 114 10.38 -0.18 -22.96
N PRO A 115 11.48 0.03 -23.71
CA PRO A 115 12.82 0.15 -23.11
C PRO A 115 13.00 1.44 -22.29
N MET A 116 12.29 2.53 -22.63
CA MET A 116 12.33 3.78 -21.85
C MET A 116 11.61 3.66 -20.50
N ALA A 117 10.71 2.70 -20.32
CA ALA A 117 10.15 2.43 -19.01
C ALA A 117 11.12 1.64 -18.11
N GLN A 118 12.07 0.91 -18.69
CA GLN A 118 13.03 0.07 -17.95
C GLN A 118 14.21 0.85 -17.37
N ILE A 119 14.51 2.06 -17.88
CA ILE A 119 15.53 2.93 -17.29
C ILE A 119 15.16 3.43 -15.88
N LEU A 120 13.87 3.39 -15.52
CA LEU A 120 13.40 3.74 -14.18
C LEU A 120 13.63 2.56 -13.23
N PRO A 121 14.59 2.66 -12.29
CA PRO A 121 15.09 1.49 -11.55
C PRO A 121 14.13 0.99 -10.48
N THR A 122 13.26 1.86 -9.97
CA THR A 122 12.37 1.57 -8.83
C THR A 122 10.96 2.08 -9.10
N ASP A 123 9.99 1.56 -8.36
CA ASP A 123 8.62 2.09 -8.41
C ASP A 123 8.56 3.54 -7.91
N GLN A 124 9.39 3.90 -6.93
CA GLN A 124 9.51 5.28 -6.48
C GLN A 124 9.97 6.22 -7.61
N ALA A 125 10.89 5.78 -8.48
CA ALA A 125 11.32 6.58 -9.63
C ALA A 125 10.18 6.82 -10.63
N ILE A 126 9.23 5.88 -10.75
CA ILE A 126 8.02 6.03 -11.57
C ILE A 126 7.10 7.08 -10.96
N GLU A 127 6.84 7.00 -9.65
CA GLU A 127 6.01 7.98 -8.94
C GLU A 127 6.65 9.38 -8.99
N ASP A 128 7.96 9.49 -8.79
CA ASP A 128 8.71 10.76 -8.83
C ASP A 128 8.60 11.44 -10.20
N VAL A 129 8.81 10.68 -11.29
CA VAL A 129 8.65 11.19 -12.67
C VAL A 129 7.20 11.58 -12.96
N ALA A 130 6.23 10.78 -12.50
CA ALA A 130 4.82 11.10 -12.69
C ALA A 130 4.42 12.39 -11.97
N ALA A 131 4.91 12.61 -10.74
CA ALA A 131 4.69 13.84 -9.99
C ALA A 131 5.29 15.05 -10.71
N TYR A 132 6.50 14.93 -11.26
CA TYR A 132 7.10 15.98 -12.08
C TYR A 132 6.28 16.28 -13.35
N ILE A 133 5.79 15.24 -14.03
CA ILE A 133 4.97 15.38 -15.24
C ILE A 133 3.65 16.12 -14.95
N ARG A 134 3.00 15.80 -13.85
CA ARG A 134 1.79 16.49 -13.41
C ARG A 134 2.07 17.97 -13.12
N ALA A 135 3.14 18.25 -12.38
CA ALA A 135 3.51 19.61 -11.99
C ALA A 135 3.82 20.53 -13.18
N MET A 136 4.18 19.99 -14.36
CA MET A 136 4.43 20.80 -15.56
C MET A 136 3.17 21.41 -16.20
N GLY A 137 1.97 20.94 -15.83
CA GLY A 137 0.71 21.46 -16.38
C GLY A 137 -0.08 22.37 -15.45
N GLU A 138 0.44 22.64 -14.25
CA GLU A 138 -0.12 23.59 -13.27
C GLU A 138 0.53 24.97 -13.43
#